data_AF-K4JEK3-F1
#
_entry.id   AF-K4JEK3-F1
#
_cell.length_a   1.000
_cell.length_b   1.000
_cell.length_c   1.000
_cell.angle_alpha   90.00
_cell.angle_beta   90.00
_cell.angle_gamma   90.00
#
_symmetry.space_group_name_H-M   'P 1'
#
loop_
_entity.id
_entity.type
_entity.pdbx_description
1 polymer ?
#
loop_
_entity_poly.entity_id
_entity_poly.type
_entity_poly.pdbx_seq_one_letter_code
_entity_poly.pdbx_strand_id
1 'polypeptide(L)'
;YGQQPYEFFESCRQKYGDVFSFMLLGKIMTVYLGPKGHEFVFNAKLSDVSAEEAYKHLTTPVFGKGVIYDCPNSRLMEQKKFAKFALTTDSFKRYVPKIREEILNYFVTDESFKLKEKTHGV
;
A
#
# COMPACT_ATOMS: atom_id res chain seq x y z
N TYR A 1 6.71 -0.86 19.17
CA TYR A 1 6.47 -0.56 17.75
C TYR A 1 5.79 -1.70 16.99
N GLY A 2 6.41 -2.88 16.81
CA GLY A 2 5.89 -3.91 15.88
C GLY A 2 4.52 -4.54 16.21
N GLN A 3 4.10 -4.58 17.47
CA GLN A 3 2.83 -5.19 17.89
C GLN A 3 1.66 -4.18 17.92
N GLN A 4 1.87 -3.02 18.54
CA GLN A 4 0.87 -1.95 18.69
C GLN A 4 1.51 -0.59 18.29
N PRO A 5 1.62 -0.31 16.98
CA PRO A 5 2.37 0.87 16.50
C PRO A 5 1.72 2.19 16.89
N TYR A 6 0.38 2.27 16.90
CA TYR A 6 -0.33 3.51 17.23
C TYR A 6 -0.27 3.85 18.72
N GLU A 7 -0.39 2.87 19.62
CA GLU A 7 -0.20 3.10 21.05
C GLU A 7 1.23 3.57 21.37
N PHE A 8 2.21 2.98 20.69
CA PHE A 8 3.60 3.41 20.79
C PHE A 8 3.77 4.86 20.33
N PHE A 9 3.20 5.23 19.17
CA PHE A 9 3.26 6.59 18.66
C PHE A 9 2.55 7.59 19.55
N GLU A 10 1.38 7.27 20.08
CA GLU A 10 0.65 8.15 20.99
C GLU A 10 1.42 8.35 22.31
N SER A 11 1.99 7.27 22.86
CA SER A 11 2.85 7.35 24.05
C SER A 11 4.10 8.20 23.82
N CYS A 12 4.73 8.10 22.65
CA CYS A 12 5.86 8.93 22.25
C CYS A 12 5.44 10.39 22.04
N ARG A 13 4.28 10.61 21.41
CA ARG A 13 3.73 11.94 21.16
C ARG A 13 3.48 12.71 22.44
N GLN A 14 2.90 12.06 23.44
CA GLN A 14 2.65 12.67 24.76
C GLN A 14 3.94 13.08 25.48
N LYS A 15 5.05 12.38 25.23
CA LYS A 15 6.35 12.63 25.89
C LYS A 15 7.24 13.61 25.12
N TYR A 16 7.23 13.55 23.79
CA TYR A 16 8.22 14.20 22.93
C TYR A 16 7.60 15.13 21.88
N GLY A 17 6.27 15.20 21.80
CA GLY A 17 5.56 15.94 20.77
C GLY A 17 5.47 15.19 19.44
N ASP A 18 5.12 15.91 18.38
CA ASP A 18 4.81 15.30 17.08
C ASP A 18 6.04 14.77 16.33
N VAL A 19 7.27 15.16 16.72
CA VAL A 19 8.53 14.75 16.08
C VAL A 19 9.41 13.99 17.08
N PHE A 20 9.72 12.74 16.77
CA PHE A 20 10.60 11.92 17.59
C PHE A 20 11.30 10.84 16.76
N SER A 21 12.42 10.34 17.26
CA SER A 21 13.19 9.27 16.62
C SER A 21 13.26 8.03 17.51
N PHE A 22 13.26 6.85 16.88
CA PHE A 22 13.47 5.58 17.58
C PHE A 22 14.29 4.60 16.73
N MET A 23 14.92 3.63 17.38
CA MET A 23 15.69 2.58 16.71
C MET A 23 14.78 1.42 16.29
N LEU A 24 14.92 0.95 15.05
CA LEU A 24 14.25 -0.22 14.52
C LEU A 24 15.23 -1.05 13.67
N LEU A 25 15.59 -2.23 14.17
CA LEU A 25 16.45 -3.19 13.46
C LEU A 25 17.75 -2.55 12.91
N GLY A 26 18.43 -1.75 13.76
CA GLY A 26 19.66 -1.06 13.39
C GLY A 26 19.48 0.22 12.56
N LYS A 27 18.24 0.61 12.24
CA LYS A 27 17.92 1.87 11.54
C LYS A 27 17.29 2.88 12.48
N ILE A 28 17.60 4.15 12.29
CA ILE A 28 16.95 5.26 13.00
C ILE A 28 15.70 5.65 12.21
N MET A 29 14.53 5.56 12.85
CA MET A 29 13.26 5.96 12.30
C MET A 29 12.83 7.28 12.92
N THR A 30 12.78 8.35 12.13
CA THR A 30 12.25 9.65 12.56
C THR A 30 10.80 9.78 12.11
N VAL A 31 9.92 9.97 13.08
CA VAL A 31 8.47 10.08 12.90
C VAL A 31 8.07 11.54 12.99
N TYR A 32 7.16 11.95 12.12
CA TYR A 32 6.46 13.23 12.22
C TYR A 32 4.95 12.98 12.12
N LEU A 33 4.22 13.19 13.22
CA LEU A 33 2.80 12.92 13.32
C LEU A 33 1.93 14.08 12.80
N GLY A 34 0.73 13.75 12.32
CA GLY A 34 -0.28 14.70 11.91
C GLY A 34 -0.06 15.35 10.53
N PRO A 35 -0.89 16.34 10.14
CA PRO A 35 -0.87 16.93 8.81
C PRO A 35 0.48 17.55 8.42
N LYS A 36 1.19 18.16 9.38
CA LYS A 36 2.54 18.70 9.14
C LYS A 36 3.54 17.61 8.81
N GLY A 37 3.42 16.44 9.44
CA GLY A 37 4.22 15.26 9.11
C GLY A 37 3.92 14.71 7.73
N HIS A 38 2.64 14.71 7.32
CA HIS A 38 2.26 14.34 5.96
C HIS A 38 2.93 15.24 4.92
N GLU A 39 2.85 16.56 5.10
CA GLU A 39 3.48 17.53 4.20
C GLU A 39 5.01 17.34 4.19
N PHE A 40 5.62 17.19 5.36
CA PHE A 40 7.07 17.02 5.48
C PHE A 40 7.59 15.78 4.75
N VAL A 41 6.92 14.63 4.90
CA VAL A 41 7.39 13.36 4.30
C VAL A 41 6.94 13.20 2.85
N PHE A 42 5.69 13.50 2.52
CA PHE A 42 5.16 13.26 1.17
C PHE A 42 5.59 14.32 0.15
N ASN A 43 5.83 15.56 0.58
CA ASN A 43 6.30 16.64 -0.30
C ASN A 43 7.81 16.91 -0.15
N ALA A 44 8.55 16.03 0.54
CA ALA A 44 10.00 16.11 0.58
C ALA A 44 10.58 16.06 -0.85
N LYS A 45 11.68 16.80 -1.07
CA LYS A 45 12.34 16.81 -2.36
C LYS A 45 12.93 15.43 -2.65
N LEU A 46 12.97 15.05 -3.92
CA LEU A 46 13.62 13.80 -4.36
C LEU A 46 15.12 13.73 -3.99
N SER A 47 15.76 14.88 -3.76
CA SER A 47 17.14 14.94 -3.26
C SER A 47 17.28 14.61 -1.78
N ASP A 48 16.20 14.77 -1.00
CA ASP A 48 16.23 14.74 0.45
C ASP A 48 15.77 13.37 0.99
N VAL A 49 14.95 12.65 0.22
CA VAL A 49 14.42 11.33 0.59
C VAL A 49 14.37 10.37 -0.60
N SER A 50 14.49 9.07 -0.32
CA SER A 50 14.39 8.02 -1.32
C SER A 50 13.44 6.90 -0.86
N ALA A 51 12.34 6.71 -1.59
CA ALA A 51 11.42 5.60 -1.35
C ALA A 51 11.97 4.27 -1.85
N GLU A 52 12.73 4.27 -2.96
CA GLU A 52 13.34 3.06 -3.52
C GLU A 52 14.33 2.43 -2.52
N GLU A 53 15.20 3.23 -1.88
CA GLU A 53 16.14 2.74 -0.86
C GLU A 53 15.43 2.14 0.37
N ALA A 54 14.24 2.65 0.70
CA ALA A 54 13.45 2.13 1.82
C ALA A 54 12.73 0.81 1.49
N TYR A 55 12.21 0.66 0.26
CA TYR A 55 11.27 -0.40 -0.09
C TYR A 55 11.79 -1.47 -1.04
N LYS A 56 12.90 -1.23 -1.76
CA LYS A 56 13.44 -2.16 -2.77
C LYS A 56 13.64 -3.58 -2.26
N HIS A 57 14.24 -3.74 -1.08
CA HIS A 57 14.48 -5.05 -0.46
C HIS A 57 13.19 -5.82 -0.13
N LEU A 58 12.07 -5.12 0.06
CA LEU A 58 10.77 -5.72 0.32
C LEU A 58 10.08 -6.16 -0.97
N THR A 59 10.20 -5.38 -2.04
CA THR A 59 9.37 -5.53 -3.24
C THR A 59 10.06 -6.24 -4.40
N THR A 60 11.35 -6.00 -4.63
CA THR A 60 12.08 -6.55 -5.78
C THR A 60 12.14 -8.08 -5.78
N PRO A 61 12.32 -8.78 -4.65
CA PRO A 61 12.27 -10.25 -4.62
C PRO A 61 10.91 -10.83 -5.01
N VAL A 62 9.83 -10.06 -4.85
CA VAL A 62 8.45 -10.50 -5.11
C VAL A 62 8.00 -10.14 -6.53
N PHE A 63 8.22 -8.90 -6.97
CA PHE A 63 7.74 -8.41 -8.27
C PHE A 63 8.75 -8.59 -9.41
N GLY A 64 10.02 -8.88 -9.10
CA GLY A 64 11.09 -8.97 -10.07
C GLY A 64 11.81 -7.64 -10.32
N LYS A 65 12.80 -7.71 -11.22
CA LYS A 65 13.73 -6.61 -11.51
C LYS A 65 13.16 -5.61 -12.52
N GLY A 66 13.64 -4.36 -12.46
CA GLY A 66 13.36 -3.30 -13.43
C GLY A 66 11.99 -2.61 -13.29
N VAL A 67 11.22 -2.94 -12.26
CA VAL A 67 9.88 -2.36 -12.01
C VAL A 67 9.72 -1.88 -10.57
N ILE A 68 8.75 -0.98 -10.34
CA ILE A 68 8.39 -0.44 -9.03
C ILE A 68 9.58 0.27 -8.36
N TYR A 69 10.24 -0.38 -7.39
CA TYR A 69 11.37 0.18 -6.65
C TYR A 69 12.73 -0.36 -7.11
N ASP A 70 12.78 -1.22 -8.14
CA ASP A 70 14.02 -1.64 -8.80
C ASP A 70 14.31 -0.82 -10.06
N CYS A 71 13.93 0.46 -10.08
CA CYS A 71 14.22 1.39 -11.16
C CYS A 71 14.21 2.84 -10.62
N PRO A 72 14.86 3.80 -11.31
CA PRO A 72 14.84 5.19 -10.89
C PRO A 72 13.43 5.76 -10.80
N ASN A 73 13.20 6.72 -9.90
CA ASN A 73 11.88 7.35 -9.71
C ASN A 73 11.19 7.81 -11.02
N SER A 74 11.94 8.33 -12.00
CA SER A 74 11.39 8.73 -13.31
C SER A 74 10.75 7.56 -14.06
N ARG A 75 11.35 6.37 -14.03
CA ARG A 75 10.79 5.14 -14.60
C ARG A 75 9.56 4.68 -13.85
N LEU A 76 9.56 4.79 -12.51
CA LEU A 76 8.37 4.51 -11.71
C LEU A 76 7.20 5.45 -12.10
N MET A 77 7.47 6.74 -12.34
CA MET A 77 6.43 7.68 -12.77
C MET A 77 5.85 7.31 -14.15
N GLU A 78 6.69 6.89 -15.09
CA GLU A 78 6.23 6.35 -16.39
C GLU A 78 5.39 5.08 -16.21
N GLN A 79 5.83 4.13 -15.40
CA GLN A 79 5.09 2.89 -15.11
C GLN A 79 3.72 3.18 -14.50
N LYS A 80 3.64 4.11 -13.55
CA LYS A 80 2.36 4.56 -12.96
C LYS A 80 1.46 5.19 -14.02
N LYS A 81 2.02 5.99 -14.94
CA LYS A 81 1.27 6.55 -16.07
C LYS A 81 0.72 5.45 -16.99
N PHE A 82 1.52 4.43 -17.29
CA PHE A 82 1.09 3.29 -18.12
C PHE A 82 -0.06 2.51 -17.47
N ALA A 83 0.05 2.18 -16.18
CA ALA A 83 -1.01 1.51 -15.44
C ALA A 83 -2.31 2.34 -15.42
N LYS A 84 -2.20 3.66 -15.28
CA LYS A 84 -3.35 4.57 -15.24
C LYS A 84 -4.21 4.52 -16.49
N PHE A 85 -3.67 4.19 -17.67
CA PHE A 85 -4.47 4.05 -18.90
C PHE A 85 -5.50 2.92 -18.84
N ALA A 86 -5.22 1.87 -18.06
CA ALA A 86 -6.19 0.80 -17.81
C ALA A 86 -7.23 1.20 -16.74
N LEU A 87 -6.94 2.19 -15.90
CA LEU A 87 -7.75 2.60 -14.75
C LEU A 87 -8.60 3.84 -15.06
N THR A 88 -9.40 3.75 -16.11
CA THR A 88 -10.33 4.82 -16.53
C THR A 88 -11.77 4.47 -16.17
N THR A 89 -12.64 5.48 -16.10
CA THR A 89 -14.08 5.27 -15.89
C THR A 89 -14.69 4.31 -16.91
N ASP A 90 -14.26 4.37 -18.17
CA ASP A 90 -14.77 3.48 -19.22
C ASP A 90 -14.22 2.05 -19.10
N SER A 91 -13.00 1.88 -18.60
CA SER A 91 -12.51 0.56 -18.19
C SER A 91 -13.33 0.02 -17.02
N PHE A 92 -13.59 0.84 -15.99
CA PHE A 92 -14.36 0.43 -14.82
C PHE A 92 -15.78 -0.01 -15.16
N LYS A 93 -16.48 0.67 -16.08
CA LYS A 93 -17.79 0.22 -16.59
C LYS A 93 -17.74 -1.20 -17.17
N ARG A 94 -16.61 -1.61 -17.76
CA ARG A 94 -16.40 -2.97 -18.28
C ARG A 94 -15.92 -3.95 -17.20
N TYR A 95 -15.23 -3.48 -16.18
CA TYR A 95 -14.75 -4.31 -15.07
C TYR A 95 -15.86 -4.68 -14.09
N VAL A 96 -16.82 -3.79 -13.82
CA VAL A 96 -17.96 -4.06 -12.92
C VAL A 96 -18.68 -5.39 -13.24
N PRO A 97 -19.15 -5.65 -14.49
CA PRO A 97 -19.81 -6.91 -14.79
C PRO A 97 -18.88 -8.12 -14.65
N LYS A 98 -17.58 -7.99 -14.94
CA LYS A 98 -16.58 -9.07 -14.78
C LYS A 98 -16.34 -9.41 -13.31
N ILE A 99 -16.17 -8.40 -12.46
CA ILE A 99 -16.02 -8.59 -11.02
C ILE A 99 -17.27 -9.27 -10.44
N ARG A 100 -18.47 -8.84 -10.87
CA ARG A 100 -19.72 -9.49 -10.46
C ARG A 100 -19.78 -10.96 -10.87
N GLU A 101 -19.36 -11.27 -12.10
CA GLU A 101 -19.33 -12.65 -12.60
C GLU A 101 -18.42 -13.53 -11.75
N GLU A 102 -17.22 -13.08 -11.41
CA GLU A 102 -16.30 -13.80 -10.52
C GLU A 102 -16.90 -14.00 -9.12
N ILE A 103 -17.56 -12.99 -8.55
CA ILE A 103 -18.23 -13.12 -7.24
C ILE A 103 -19.34 -14.18 -7.29
N LEU A 104 -20.19 -14.15 -8.32
CA LEU A 104 -21.27 -15.13 -8.47
C LEU A 104 -20.73 -16.55 -8.71
N ASN A 105 -19.65 -16.66 -9.48
CA ASN A 105 -18.97 -17.94 -9.68
C ASN A 105 -18.38 -18.47 -8.37
N TYR A 106 -17.72 -17.60 -7.59
CA TYR A 106 -17.16 -17.93 -6.28
C TYR A 106 -18.24 -18.44 -5.32
N PHE A 107 -19.38 -17.77 -5.23
CA PHE A 107 -20.53 -18.21 -4.43
C PHE A 107 -21.07 -19.59 -4.80
N VAL A 108 -20.99 -19.95 -6.08
CA VAL A 108 -21.47 -21.25 -6.57
C VAL A 108 -20.46 -22.36 -6.34
N THR A 109 -19.17 -22.07 -6.52
CA THR A 109 -18.11 -23.09 -6.63
C THR A 109 -17.30 -23.27 -5.35
N ASP A 110 -17.17 -22.24 -4.53
CA ASP A 110 -16.38 -22.28 -3.32
C ASP A 110 -17.12 -22.99 -2.18
N GLU A 111 -16.37 -23.78 -1.42
CA GLU A 111 -16.92 -24.60 -0.35
C GLU A 111 -17.51 -23.79 0.81
N SER A 112 -17.04 -22.56 0.98
CA SER A 112 -17.51 -21.65 2.02
C SER A 112 -18.97 -21.26 1.81
N PHE A 113 -19.45 -21.27 0.56
CA PHE A 113 -20.80 -20.84 0.19
C PHE A 113 -21.68 -22.00 -0.30
N LYS A 114 -21.28 -22.70 -1.37
CA LYS A 114 -22.04 -23.77 -2.04
C LYS A 114 -23.52 -23.42 -2.25
N LEU A 115 -23.80 -22.24 -2.81
CA LEU A 115 -25.17 -21.71 -2.96
C LEU A 115 -26.12 -22.58 -3.80
N LYS A 116 -25.61 -23.53 -4.59
CA LYS A 116 -26.42 -24.49 -5.36
C LYS A 116 -26.78 -25.78 -4.59
N GLU A 117 -26.09 -26.06 -3.48
CA GLU A 117 -26.29 -27.28 -2.68
C GLU A 117 -27.10 -27.01 -1.41
N LYS A 118 -27.02 -25.79 -0.86
CA LYS A 118 -27.83 -25.38 0.28
C LYS A 118 -29.17 -24.84 -0.21
N THR A 119 -30.26 -25.55 0.08
CA THR A 119 -31.64 -25.15 -0.27
C THR A 119 -32.18 -23.97 0.54
N HIS A 120 -31.44 -23.46 1.52
CA HIS A 120 -31.80 -22.29 2.32
C HIS A 120 -30.55 -21.45 2.64
N GLY A 121 -30.65 -20.12 2.43
CA GLY A 121 -29.68 -19.10 2.90
C GLY A 121 -29.14 -18.16 1.81
N VAL A 122 -29.69 -16.95 1.75
CA VAL A 122 -29.09 -15.78 2.43
C VAL A 122 -30.02 -15.41 3.57
#